data_AF-A0AAJ0C0X4-F1
#
_entry.id   AF-A0AAJ0C0X4-F1
#
_cell.length_a   1.000
_cell.length_b   1.000
_cell.length_c   1.000
_cell.angle_alpha   90.00
_cell.angle_beta   90.00
_cell.angle_gamma   90.00
#
_symmetry.space_group_name_H-M   'P 1'
#
loop_
_entity.id
_entity.type
_entity.pdbx_description
1 polymer ?
#
loop_
_entity_poly.entity_id
_entity_poly.type
_entity_poly.pdbx_seq_one_letter_code
_entity_poly.pdbx_strand_id
1 'polypeptide(L)'
;MYDTSRVSWEVKLEVTTKNIPRLMREGFRWTPANIGPEKGHLRPFDSVHDTKDKGWEHNRRYFLVDQAEAPQCTAWMIVYARDIQVLAQFRVQDLSPDQVSSAVARNERKELIYMYSHWDSGANFNATYNDTLEGWWPWPKRAPEAAIESKRGIISQVGMEI
;
A
#
# COMPACT_ATOMS: atom_id res chain seq x y z
N MET A 1 0.73 -16.82 -12.70
CA MET A 1 1.47 -15.61 -13.11
C MET A 1 0.43 -14.59 -13.53
N TYR A 2 0.32 -13.46 -12.83
CA TYR A 2 -0.68 -12.44 -13.14
C TYR A 2 -0.24 -11.63 -14.37
N ASP A 3 -1.17 -11.40 -15.30
CA ASP A 3 -0.91 -10.63 -16.52
C ASP A 3 -1.00 -9.12 -16.23
N THR A 4 0.15 -8.47 -16.18
CA THR A 4 0.25 -7.02 -15.96
C THR A 4 0.05 -6.21 -17.24
N SER A 5 -0.16 -6.84 -18.40
CA SER A 5 -0.27 -6.16 -19.71
C SER A 5 -1.40 -5.13 -19.77
N ARG A 6 -2.42 -5.26 -18.92
CA ARG A 6 -3.59 -4.36 -18.86
C ARG A 6 -3.44 -3.20 -17.88
N VAL A 7 -2.43 -3.21 -17.01
CA VAL A 7 -2.20 -2.16 -16.01
C VAL A 7 -1.04 -1.28 -16.45
N SER A 8 -1.28 0.02 -16.55
CA SER A 8 -0.27 0.99 -16.99
C SER A 8 0.71 1.41 -15.88
N TRP A 9 0.30 1.30 -14.61
CA TRP A 9 1.11 1.70 -13.46
C TRP A 9 0.68 1.01 -12.16
N GLU A 10 1.56 0.97 -11.16
CA GLU A 10 1.29 0.43 -9.83
C GLU A 10 1.89 1.29 -8.71
N VAL A 11 1.35 1.17 -7.50
CA VAL A 11 1.79 1.96 -6.34
C VAL A 11 2.31 1.05 -5.23
N LYS A 12 3.51 1.37 -4.75
CA LYS A 12 4.09 0.83 -3.52
C LYS A 12 4.17 1.91 -2.46
N LEU A 13 3.78 1.57 -1.23
CA LEU A 13 3.99 2.40 -0.05
C LEU A 13 5.13 1.83 0.81
N GLU A 14 6.09 2.67 1.18
CA GLU A 14 7.15 2.35 2.14
C GLU A 14 7.06 3.31 3.32
N VAL A 15 6.47 2.87 4.42
CA VAL A 15 6.17 3.70 5.60
C VAL A 15 7.21 3.46 6.69
N THR A 16 7.66 4.55 7.33
CA THR A 16 8.50 4.51 8.53
C THR A 16 7.83 5.30 9.64
N THR A 17 7.74 4.71 10.84
CA THR A 17 7.08 5.34 11.98
C THR A 17 7.84 5.20 13.29
N LYS A 18 7.66 6.20 14.16
CA LYS A 18 8.12 6.20 15.55
C LYS A 18 7.08 5.61 16.50
N ASN A 19 5.81 5.60 16.09
CA ASN A 19 4.69 5.21 16.93
C ASN A 19 3.83 4.17 16.21
N ILE A 20 4.28 2.93 16.26
CA ILE A 20 3.62 1.79 15.61
C ILE A 20 2.18 1.61 16.12
N PRO A 21 1.91 1.60 17.44
CA PRO A 21 0.55 1.39 17.93
C PRO A 21 -0.43 2.43 17.41
N ARG A 22 0.00 3.69 17.34
CA ARG A 22 -0.80 4.78 16.82
C ARG A 22 -1.07 4.62 15.32
N LEU A 23 -0.02 4.39 14.52
CA LEU A 23 -0.14 4.24 13.06
C LEU A 23 -1.12 3.13 12.66
N MET A 24 -1.07 2.01 13.36
CA MET A 24 -1.93 0.86 13.05
C MET A 24 -3.37 1.07 13.53
N ARG A 25 -3.57 1.72 14.69
CA ARG A 25 -4.90 1.99 15.24
C ARG A 25 -5.65 3.10 14.51
N GLU A 26 -4.97 4.21 14.21
CA GLU A 26 -5.57 5.40 13.59
C GLU A 26 -5.63 5.28 12.05
N GLY A 27 -4.81 4.38 11.50
CA GLY A 27 -4.66 4.18 10.07
C GLY A 27 -3.65 5.14 9.43
N PHE A 28 -3.06 4.73 8.32
CA PHE A 28 -2.18 5.61 7.55
C PHE A 28 -3.04 6.49 6.65
N ARG A 29 -3.17 7.78 7.00
CA ARG A 29 -3.96 8.75 6.24
C ARG A 29 -3.04 9.82 5.68
N TRP A 30 -3.05 9.98 4.36
CA TRP A 30 -2.34 11.07 3.70
C TRP A 30 -3.22 11.68 2.61
N THR A 31 -2.90 12.93 2.29
CA THR A 31 -3.51 13.76 1.24
C THR A 31 -2.39 14.39 0.41
N PRO A 32 -2.68 15.02 -0.74
CA PRO A 32 -1.66 15.75 -1.50
C PRO A 32 -0.90 16.80 -0.67
N ALA A 33 -1.48 17.32 0.41
CA ALA A 33 -0.82 18.27 1.31
C ALA A 33 0.31 17.65 2.16
N ASN A 34 0.43 16.33 2.21
CA ASN A 34 1.52 15.60 2.86
C ASN A 34 2.76 15.45 1.98
N ILE A 35 2.67 15.77 0.69
CA ILE A 35 3.77 15.60 -0.25
C ILE A 35 4.80 16.70 -0.03
N GLY A 36 6.02 16.31 0.32
CA GLY A 36 7.15 17.23 0.37
C GLY A 36 7.57 17.63 -1.05
N PRO A 37 7.33 18.88 -1.50
CA PRO A 37 7.47 19.25 -2.91
C PRO A 37 8.91 19.11 -3.45
N GLU A 38 9.92 19.16 -2.58
CA GLU A 38 11.33 19.20 -3.00
C GLU A 38 12.07 17.84 -2.93
N LYS A 39 11.41 16.77 -2.45
CA LYS A 39 12.04 15.47 -2.23
C LYS A 39 11.64 14.41 -3.27
N GLY A 40 10.65 14.72 -4.11
CA GLY A 40 10.19 13.84 -5.17
C GLY A 40 11.15 13.82 -6.35
N HIS A 41 11.35 12.65 -6.96
CA HIS A 41 12.20 12.51 -8.14
C HIS A 41 11.76 11.32 -9.00
N LEU A 42 12.10 11.38 -10.29
CA LEU A 42 11.97 10.29 -11.24
C LEU A 42 13.33 9.60 -11.38
N ARG A 43 13.36 8.27 -11.38
CA ARG A 43 14.60 7.51 -11.61
C ARG A 43 14.36 6.35 -12.58
N PRO A 44 15.27 6.10 -13.54
CA PRO A 44 15.43 4.79 -14.16
C PRO A 44 15.74 3.74 -13.08
N PHE A 45 15.44 2.48 -13.34
CA PHE A 45 15.80 1.41 -12.40
C PHE A 45 17.30 1.11 -12.41
N ASP A 46 17.95 1.36 -11.27
CA ASP A 46 19.22 0.73 -10.91
C ASP A 46 18.87 -0.50 -10.06
N SER A 47 18.87 -1.67 -10.69
CA SER A 47 18.32 -2.90 -10.14
C SER A 47 19.00 -3.38 -8.86
N VAL A 48 18.21 -3.69 -7.82
CA VAL A 48 18.29 -4.96 -7.06
C VAL A 48 16.89 -5.26 -6.48
N HIS A 49 16.30 -6.39 -6.90
CA HIS A 49 15.18 -7.13 -6.29
C HIS A 49 13.88 -6.37 -5.92
N ASP A 50 12.86 -6.49 -6.81
CA ASP A 50 11.42 -6.64 -6.47
C ASP A 50 10.49 -6.41 -7.68
N THR A 51 10.99 -5.82 -8.78
CA THR A 51 10.14 -5.28 -9.87
C THR A 51 10.52 -5.68 -11.29
N LYS A 52 11.74 -6.19 -11.56
CA LYS A 52 12.10 -6.67 -12.91
C LYS A 52 11.20 -7.82 -13.36
N ASP A 53 10.87 -8.73 -12.46
CA ASP A 53 9.99 -9.87 -12.74
C ASP A 53 8.55 -9.45 -13.09
N LYS A 54 8.19 -8.20 -12.84
CA LYS A 54 6.86 -7.62 -13.11
C LYS A 54 6.84 -6.74 -14.37
N GLY A 55 8.00 -6.55 -15.01
CA GLY A 55 8.15 -5.77 -16.25
C GLY A 55 8.05 -4.25 -16.07
N TRP A 56 8.29 -3.72 -14.88
CA TRP A 56 8.32 -2.26 -14.64
C TRP A 56 9.70 -1.68 -14.97
N GLU A 57 9.73 -0.59 -15.76
CA GLU A 57 10.99 -0.02 -16.30
C GLU A 57 11.32 1.36 -15.71
N HIS A 58 10.33 2.05 -15.15
CA HIS A 58 10.51 3.36 -14.55
C HIS A 58 9.80 3.47 -13.20
N ASN A 59 10.26 4.38 -12.35
CA ASN A 59 9.51 4.79 -11.17
C ASN A 59 9.57 6.30 -10.90
N ARG A 60 8.51 6.79 -10.26
CA ARG A 60 8.42 8.13 -9.71
C ARG A 60 8.16 8.05 -8.21
N ARG A 61 8.98 8.72 -7.41
CA ARG A 61 8.92 8.67 -5.95
C ARG A 61 8.39 9.98 -5.40
N TYR A 62 7.49 9.88 -4.43
CA TYR A 62 6.95 11.00 -3.67
C TYR A 62 7.26 10.78 -2.18
N PHE A 63 7.86 11.78 -1.56
CA PHE A 63 8.10 11.75 -0.12
C PHE A 63 6.87 12.31 0.60
N LEU A 64 6.35 11.53 1.55
CA LEU A 64 5.22 11.89 2.39
C LEU A 64 5.70 12.13 3.82
N VAL A 65 5.21 13.19 4.43
CA VAL A 65 5.42 13.47 5.86
C VAL A 65 4.08 13.79 6.50
N ASP A 66 3.83 13.29 7.70
CA ASP A 66 2.65 13.72 8.45
C ASP A 66 2.74 15.22 8.80
N GLN A 67 1.58 15.85 9.00
CA GLN A 67 1.49 17.30 9.21
C GLN A 67 1.58 17.70 10.68
N ALA A 68 1.98 16.80 11.58
CA ALA A 68 2.14 17.15 12.99
C ALA A 68 3.37 18.06 13.17
N GLU A 69 3.35 18.92 14.21
CA GLU A 69 4.51 19.76 14.58
C GLU A 69 5.79 18.92 14.79
N ALA A 70 5.62 17.69 15.30
CA ALA A 70 6.67 16.70 15.42
C ALA A 70 6.31 15.43 14.64
N PRO A 71 6.80 15.27 13.39
CA PRO A 71 6.44 14.14 12.56
C PRO A 71 6.78 12.79 13.20
N GLN A 72 5.76 11.94 13.24
CA GLN A 72 5.78 10.58 13.78
C GLN A 72 5.85 9.52 12.67
N CYS A 73 5.51 9.91 11.44
CA CYS A 73 5.39 9.06 10.29
C CYS A 73 5.92 9.76 9.03
N THR A 74 6.74 9.03 8.28
CA THR A 74 7.19 9.41 6.94
C THR A 74 6.97 8.25 6.00
N ALA A 75 6.77 8.50 4.72
CA ALA A 75 6.67 7.44 3.75
C ALA A 75 7.26 7.80 2.38
N TRP A 76 7.59 6.78 1.62
CA TRP A 76 7.76 6.88 0.18
C TRP A 76 6.55 6.26 -0.50
N MET A 77 5.89 7.03 -1.36
CA MET A 77 4.98 6.49 -2.36
C MET A 77 5.75 6.36 -3.67
N ILE A 78 5.84 5.14 -4.18
CA ILE A 78 6.60 4.80 -5.39
C ILE A 78 5.60 4.34 -6.43
N VAL A 79 5.55 5.07 -7.55
CA VAL A 79 4.71 4.74 -8.69
C VAL A 79 5.58 4.09 -9.75
N TYR A 80 5.26 2.86 -10.13
CA TYR A 80 5.94 2.10 -11.16
C TYR A 80 5.17 2.19 -12.47
N ALA A 81 5.86 2.24 -13.60
CA ALA A 81 5.26 2.13 -14.92
C ALA A 81 6.26 1.53 -15.93
N ARG A 82 5.75 1.07 -17.07
CA ARG A 82 6.60 0.64 -18.20
C ARG A 82 7.06 1.81 -19.06
N ASP A 83 6.21 2.81 -19.21
CA ASP A 83 6.48 3.99 -20.02
C ASP A 83 6.65 5.21 -19.12
N ILE A 84 7.71 5.98 -19.36
CA ILE A 84 7.97 7.23 -18.65
C ILE A 84 6.86 8.27 -18.87
N GLN A 85 6.17 8.25 -20.00
CA GLN A 85 5.04 9.16 -20.29
C GLN A 85 3.88 8.94 -19.31
N VAL A 86 3.63 7.67 -18.91
CA VAL A 86 2.64 7.35 -17.88
C VAL A 86 3.00 8.04 -16.56
N LEU A 87 4.27 8.01 -16.16
CA LEU A 87 4.73 8.68 -14.93
C LEU A 87 4.70 10.21 -15.01
N ALA A 88 4.91 10.78 -16.20
CA ALA A 88 4.84 12.22 -16.43
C ALA A 88 3.40 12.74 -16.35
N GLN A 89 2.45 11.96 -16.85
CA GLN A 89 1.02 12.29 -16.83
C GLN A 89 0.35 11.92 -15.50
N PHE A 90 0.91 10.98 -14.75
CA PHE A 90 0.40 10.55 -13.46
C PHE A 90 0.18 11.74 -12.50
N ARG A 91 -0.97 11.74 -11.83
CA ARG A 91 -1.35 12.71 -10.80
C ARG A 91 -1.73 11.96 -9.53
N VAL A 92 -1.12 12.37 -8.43
CA VAL A 92 -1.34 11.77 -7.12
C VAL A 92 -2.75 12.01 -6.58
N GLN A 93 -3.42 13.06 -7.04
CA GLN A 93 -4.79 13.41 -6.66
C GLN A 93 -5.82 12.36 -7.12
N ASP A 94 -5.50 11.64 -8.20
CA ASP A 94 -6.40 10.65 -8.79
C ASP A 94 -6.26 9.27 -8.15
N LEU A 95 -5.38 9.15 -7.15
CA LEU A 95 -5.04 7.88 -6.53
C LEU A 95 -6.03 7.55 -5.40
N SER A 96 -6.49 6.31 -5.39
CA SER A 96 -7.33 5.75 -4.32
C SER A 96 -6.63 4.59 -3.58
N PRO A 97 -6.97 4.32 -2.30
CA PRO A 97 -6.31 3.29 -1.50
C PRO A 97 -6.32 1.88 -2.11
N ASP A 98 -7.34 1.54 -2.89
CA ASP A 98 -7.50 0.26 -3.59
C ASP A 98 -6.50 0.05 -4.75
N GLN A 99 -5.80 1.11 -5.18
CA GLN A 99 -4.77 1.05 -6.21
C GLN A 99 -3.35 0.80 -5.65
N VAL A 100 -3.22 0.65 -4.31
CA VAL A 100 -1.96 0.29 -3.67
C VAL A 100 -1.72 -1.21 -3.84
N SER A 101 -0.69 -1.54 -4.62
CA SER A 101 -0.35 -2.91 -5.00
C SER A 101 0.54 -3.59 -3.95
N SER A 102 1.35 -2.81 -3.23
CA SER A 102 2.16 -3.29 -2.12
C SER A 102 2.37 -2.21 -1.07
N ALA A 103 2.55 -2.63 0.17
CA ALA A 103 2.85 -1.72 1.27
C ALA A 103 3.76 -2.39 2.30
N VAL A 104 4.75 -1.66 2.78
CA VAL A 104 5.63 -2.09 3.87
C VAL A 104 5.67 -1.01 4.93
N ALA A 105 5.71 -1.41 6.20
CA ALA A 105 5.93 -0.49 7.30
C ALA A 105 7.11 -0.94 8.16
N ARG A 106 7.92 0.02 8.61
CA ARG A 106 9.09 -0.19 9.46
C ARG A 106 9.08 0.76 10.65
N ASN A 107 9.73 0.35 11.73
CA ASN A 107 10.00 1.25 12.86
C ASN A 107 11.32 2.01 12.67
N GLU A 108 11.71 2.86 13.64
CA GLU A 108 12.97 3.64 13.59
C GLU A 108 14.23 2.77 13.54
N ARG A 109 14.15 1.52 14.00
CA ARG A 109 15.24 0.53 13.93
C ARG A 109 15.28 -0.21 12.59
N LYS A 110 14.42 0.17 11.63
CA LYS A 110 14.23 -0.45 10.31
C LYS A 110 13.66 -1.88 10.37
N GLU A 111 13.17 -2.30 11.53
CA GLU A 111 12.53 -3.62 11.69
C GLU A 111 11.20 -3.63 10.92
N LEU A 112 10.93 -4.72 10.18
CA LEU A 112 9.70 -4.88 9.40
C LEU A 112 8.54 -5.22 10.34
N ILE A 113 7.48 -4.42 10.31
CA ILE A 113 6.31 -4.59 11.19
C ILE A 113 5.03 -4.94 10.42
N TYR A 114 5.03 -4.66 9.12
CA TYR A 114 3.91 -4.90 8.23
C TYR A 114 4.42 -5.11 6.82
N MET A 115 3.86 -6.09 6.12
CA MET A 115 4.11 -6.35 4.71
C MET A 115 2.81 -6.75 4.03
N TYR A 116 2.56 -6.12 2.90
CA TYR A 116 1.53 -6.51 1.96
C TYR A 116 2.09 -6.50 0.54
N SER A 117 1.78 -7.56 -0.19
CA SER A 117 2.01 -7.73 -1.60
C SER A 117 0.77 -8.40 -2.20
N HIS A 118 0.12 -7.75 -3.16
CA HIS A 118 -0.94 -8.40 -3.94
C HIS A 118 -0.42 -9.56 -4.80
N TRP A 119 0.89 -9.61 -5.08
CA TRP A 119 1.53 -10.66 -5.87
C TRP A 119 1.85 -11.93 -5.08
N ASP A 120 2.05 -11.78 -3.78
CA ASP A 120 2.46 -12.85 -2.89
C ASP A 120 1.68 -12.74 -1.59
N SER A 121 0.49 -13.35 -1.58
CA SER A 121 -0.36 -13.36 -0.40
C SER A 121 0.25 -14.13 0.77
N GLY A 122 1.20 -15.04 0.52
CA GLY A 122 1.88 -15.81 1.57
C GLY A 122 2.89 -14.98 2.37
N ALA A 123 3.37 -13.90 1.78
CA ALA A 123 4.25 -12.91 2.40
C ALA A 123 3.52 -11.86 3.26
N ASN A 124 2.18 -11.83 3.24
CA ASN A 124 1.43 -10.78 3.91
C ASN A 124 1.37 -10.98 5.43
N PHE A 125 1.75 -9.96 6.19
CA PHE A 125 1.65 -10.00 7.65
C PHE A 125 1.50 -8.62 8.29
N ASN A 126 0.93 -8.61 9.49
CA ASN A 126 0.94 -7.50 10.42
C ASN A 126 1.40 -8.01 11.79
N ALA A 127 2.52 -7.51 12.29
CA ALA A 127 3.14 -8.00 13.52
C ALA A 127 2.54 -7.41 14.81
N THR A 128 1.57 -6.50 14.71
CA THR A 128 1.07 -5.73 15.88
C THR A 128 -0.42 -5.90 16.15
N TYR A 129 -1.26 -5.92 15.12
CA TYR A 129 -2.70 -6.04 15.25
C TYR A 129 -3.25 -7.02 14.21
N ASN A 130 -4.22 -7.85 14.62
CA ASN A 130 -4.97 -8.73 13.73
C ASN A 130 -6.25 -8.07 13.17
N ASP A 131 -6.51 -6.82 13.55
CA ASP A 131 -7.71 -6.08 13.18
C ASP A 131 -7.57 -5.37 11.83
N THR A 132 -8.71 -4.99 11.25
CA THR A 132 -8.79 -4.24 9.99
C THR A 132 -8.11 -2.89 10.11
N LEU A 133 -7.27 -2.55 9.13
CA LEU A 133 -6.54 -1.30 9.06
C LEU A 133 -7.26 -0.25 8.20
N GLU A 134 -7.27 0.98 8.71
CA GLU A 134 -7.94 2.12 8.10
C GLU A 134 -7.01 2.94 7.18
N GLY A 135 -7.61 3.75 6.31
CA GLY A 135 -6.88 4.67 5.42
C GLY A 135 -6.22 3.96 4.23
N TRP A 136 -4.94 4.25 4.01
CA TRP A 136 -4.15 3.84 2.84
C TRP A 136 -3.54 2.44 2.94
N TRP A 137 -3.78 1.72 4.05
CA TRP A 137 -3.36 0.33 4.16
C TRP A 137 -4.17 -0.57 3.24
N PRO A 138 -3.57 -1.30 2.30
CA PRO A 138 -4.29 -2.17 1.35
C PRO A 138 -4.84 -3.45 2.00
N TRP A 139 -4.32 -3.83 3.18
CA TRP A 139 -4.70 -5.04 3.91
C TRP A 139 -4.34 -4.90 5.40
N PRO A 140 -4.99 -5.61 6.33
CA PRO A 140 -6.30 -6.24 6.16
C PRO A 140 -7.39 -5.17 6.06
N LYS A 141 -8.24 -5.24 5.04
CA LYS A 141 -9.40 -4.36 4.87
C LYS A 141 -10.65 -5.00 5.44
N ARG A 142 -11.57 -4.18 5.95
CA ARG A 142 -12.92 -4.65 6.27
C ARG A 142 -13.58 -5.17 4.99
N ALA A 143 -14.16 -6.35 5.04
CA ALA A 143 -14.91 -6.89 3.92
C ALA A 143 -16.09 -5.95 3.60
N PRO A 144 -16.45 -5.76 2.32
CA PRO A 144 -17.68 -5.05 1.97
C PRO A 144 -18.88 -5.72 2.65
N GLU A 145 -19.83 -4.92 3.12
CA GLU A 145 -21.01 -5.40 3.87
C GLU A 145 -21.79 -6.48 3.09
N ALA A 146 -21.88 -6.35 1.76
CA ALA A 146 -22.47 -7.35 0.86
C ALA A 146 -21.75 -8.72 0.85
N ALA A 147 -20.43 -8.73 1.07
CA ALA A 147 -19.66 -9.97 1.18
C ALA A 147 -19.83 -10.64 2.55
N ILE A 148 -20.17 -9.86 3.59
CA ILE A 148 -20.49 -10.36 4.93
C ILE A 148 -21.87 -11.03 4.92
N GLU A 149 -22.87 -10.43 4.26
CA GLU A 149 -24.20 -11.01 4.07
C GLU A 149 -24.13 -12.35 3.31
N SER A 150 -23.34 -12.40 2.24
CA SER A 150 -23.15 -13.61 1.42
C SER A 150 -22.48 -14.75 2.22
N LYS A 151 -21.50 -14.44 3.08
CA LYS A 151 -20.87 -15.43 3.96
C LYS A 151 -21.80 -15.91 5.08
N ARG A 152 -22.66 -15.03 5.62
CA ARG A 152 -23.67 -15.39 6.61
C ARG A 152 -24.76 -16.30 6.02
N GLY A 153 -25.22 -16.02 4.79
CA GLY A 153 -26.16 -16.87 4.07
C GLY A 153 -25.64 -18.29 3.82
N ILE A 154 -24.36 -18.42 3.46
CA ILE A 154 -23.72 -19.73 3.25
C ILE A 154 -23.63 -20.52 4.56
N ILE A 155 -23.24 -19.89 5.68
CA ILE A 155 -23.12 -20.58 6.98
C ILE A 155 -24.50 -20.99 7.51
N SER A 156 -25.56 -20.22 7.25
CA SER A 156 -26.94 -20.61 7.63
C SER A 156 -27.50 -21.79 6.85
N GLN A 157 -26.99 -22.08 5.64
CA GLN A 157 -27.45 -23.21 4.83
C GLN A 157 -26.74 -24.55 5.14
N VAL A 158 -25.54 -24.50 5.74
CA VAL A 158 -24.76 -25.72 6.08
C VAL A 158 -25.12 -26.26 7.48
N GLY A 159 -25.98 -25.56 8.23
CA GLY A 159 -26.40 -25.91 9.60
C GLY A 159 -27.78 -26.55 9.75
N MET A 160 -28.43 -27.01 8.67
CA MET A 160 -29.71 -27.73 8.76
C MET A 160 -29.72 -28.96 7.85
N GLU A 161 -29.02 -30.02 8.25
CA GLU A 161 -29.48 -31.38 7.99
C GLU A 161 -29.28 -32.17 9.31
N ILE A 162 -30.39 -32.58 9.91
CA ILE A 162 -30.47 -33.57 11.00
C ILE A 162 -30.79 -34.90 10.33
#